data_AF-A0A941CX39-F1
#
_entry.id   AF-A0A941CX39-F1
#
_cell.length_a   1.000
_cell.length_b   1.000
_cell.length_c   1.000
_cell.angle_alpha   90.00
_cell.angle_beta   90.00
_cell.angle_gamma   90.00
#
_symmetry.space_group_name_H-M   'P 1'
#
loop_
_entity.id
_entity.type
_entity.pdbx_description
1 polymer ?
#
loop_
_entity_poly.entity_id
_entity_poly.type
_entity_poly.pdbx_seq_one_letter_code
_entity_poly.pdbx_strand_id
1 'polypeptide(L)'
;MEGVIGWIQQSIDSHQMLAPVLFIAFHIIRPFLFIPVAFICITGGLLFGMTYGVVYSLIGVTLSSLLFYMFVQQTPSLFKRFERLKEKMFGKHRQLNMPQVVLLRITPFIHFHLISLILIEMTRNFKEYARMSIISNLPLAFVYTTFGQWFQSLGVVHLILFLLLILVLMYLIRRKEIILKWEDFFAVERLEN
;
A
#
# COMPACT_ATOMS: atom_id res chain seq x y z
N MET A 1 15.74 39.53 -18.55
CA MET A 1 14.89 38.31 -18.67
C MET A 1 15.70 37.02 -18.57
N GLU A 2 16.98 36.99 -18.97
CA GLU A 2 17.84 35.79 -18.88
C GLU A 2 18.12 35.32 -17.44
N GLY A 3 18.28 36.23 -16.48
CA GLY A 3 18.51 35.86 -15.07
C GLY A 3 17.32 35.19 -14.38
N VAL A 4 16.08 35.49 -14.78
CA VAL A 4 14.87 34.86 -14.21
C VAL A 4 14.71 33.44 -14.75
N ILE A 5 14.96 33.24 -16.05
CA ILE A 5 14.95 31.90 -16.66
C ILE A 5 16.06 31.04 -16.05
N GLY A 6 17.28 31.58 -15.86
CA GLY A 6 18.36 30.86 -15.19
C GLY A 6 18.03 30.46 -13.75
N TRP A 7 17.39 31.33 -12.98
CA TRP A 7 16.98 31.03 -11.60
C TRP A 7 15.85 29.98 -11.54
N ILE A 8 14.93 30.01 -12.50
CA ILE A 8 13.86 29.01 -12.66
C ILE A 8 14.47 27.66 -13.06
N GLN A 9 15.38 27.62 -14.04
CA GLN A 9 16.05 26.39 -14.47
C GLN A 9 16.86 25.76 -13.32
N GLN A 10 17.65 26.57 -12.59
CA GLN A 10 18.45 26.09 -11.46
C GLN A 10 17.58 25.64 -10.28
N SER A 11 16.44 26.28 -10.07
CA SER A 11 15.44 25.82 -9.10
C SER A 11 14.82 24.49 -9.55
N ILE A 12 14.45 24.33 -10.83
CA ILE A 12 13.90 23.08 -11.37
C ILE A 12 14.92 21.93 -11.27
N ASP A 13 16.18 22.18 -11.62
CA ASP A 13 17.24 21.16 -11.61
C ASP A 13 17.58 20.67 -10.19
N SER A 14 17.59 21.58 -9.21
CA SER A 14 17.80 21.22 -7.80
C SER A 14 16.60 20.46 -7.20
N HIS A 15 15.37 20.82 -7.58
CA HIS A 15 14.16 20.14 -7.09
C HIS A 15 13.98 18.74 -7.72
N GLN A 16 14.43 18.53 -8.96
CA GLN A 16 14.41 17.20 -9.59
C GLN A 16 15.26 16.18 -8.85
N MET A 17 16.40 16.60 -8.28
CA MET A 17 17.29 15.70 -7.53
C MET A 17 16.77 15.38 -6.11
N LEU A 18 15.99 16.29 -5.51
CA LEU A 18 15.35 16.09 -4.20
C LEU A 18 14.08 15.23 -4.26
N ALA A 19 13.36 15.25 -5.39
CA ALA A 19 12.09 14.53 -5.52
C ALA A 19 12.19 13.03 -5.21
N PRO A 20 13.19 12.26 -5.71
CA PRO A 20 13.36 10.85 -5.35
C PRO A 20 13.62 10.63 -3.85
N VAL A 21 14.42 11.50 -3.22
CA VAL A 21 14.76 11.40 -1.80
C VAL A 21 13.53 11.63 -0.94
N LEU A 22 12.75 12.68 -1.23
CA LEU A 22 11.49 12.95 -0.55
C LEU A 22 10.49 11.82 -0.75
N PHE A 23 10.38 11.28 -1.97
CA PHE A 23 9.51 10.15 -2.27
C PHE A 23 9.87 8.90 -1.45
N ILE A 24 11.17 8.57 -1.35
CA ILE A 24 11.66 7.47 -0.51
C ILE A 24 11.36 7.75 0.97
N ALA A 25 11.54 8.99 1.45
CA ALA A 25 11.20 9.38 2.81
C ALA A 25 9.70 9.22 3.11
N PHE A 26 8.83 9.58 2.16
CA PHE A 26 7.38 9.35 2.28
C PHE A 26 7.04 7.87 2.39
N HIS A 27 7.75 6.98 1.69
CA HIS A 27 7.59 5.54 1.87
C HIS A 27 7.92 5.05 3.29
N ILE A 28 8.84 5.72 4.00
CA ILE A 28 9.18 5.41 5.38
C ILE A 28 8.14 5.98 6.34
N ILE A 29 7.65 7.20 6.09
CA ILE A 29 6.75 7.93 6.97
C ILE A 29 5.28 7.47 6.83
N ARG A 30 4.88 6.95 5.66
CA ARG A 30 3.49 6.51 5.39
C ARG A 30 2.83 5.67 6.49
N PRO A 31 3.51 4.77 7.25
CA PRO A 31 2.83 3.93 8.23
C PRO A 31 2.28 4.75 9.39
N PHE A 32 2.94 5.87 9.72
CA PHE A 32 2.48 6.83 10.73
C PHE A 32 1.29 7.66 10.24
N LEU A 33 1.16 7.82 8.92
CA LEU A 33 0.07 8.54 8.28
C LEU A 33 -1.10 7.63 7.87
N PHE A 34 -1.02 6.32 8.15
CA PHE A 34 -1.99 5.31 7.70
C PHE A 34 -2.24 5.30 6.19
N ILE A 35 -1.24 5.71 5.39
CA ILE A 35 -1.37 5.75 3.93
C ILE A 35 -1.03 4.38 3.34
N PRO A 36 -1.93 3.77 2.54
CA PRO A 36 -1.67 2.49 1.89
C PRO A 36 -0.44 2.52 0.98
N VAL A 37 0.30 1.40 0.92
CA VAL A 37 1.47 1.26 0.04
C VAL A 37 1.15 1.52 -1.43
N ALA A 38 -0.01 1.01 -1.88
CA ALA A 38 -0.47 1.14 -3.25
C ALA A 38 -0.54 2.59 -3.70
N PHE A 39 -1.04 3.49 -2.84
CA PHE A 39 -1.16 4.91 -3.15
C PHE A 39 0.20 5.54 -3.45
N ILE A 40 1.19 5.32 -2.58
CA ILE A 40 2.54 5.86 -2.79
C ILE A 40 3.19 5.26 -4.06
N CYS A 41 3.09 3.94 -4.29
CA CYS A 41 3.64 3.33 -5.50
C CYS A 41 2.98 3.88 -6.78
N ILE A 42 1.66 4.07 -6.80
CA ILE A 42 0.93 4.70 -7.92
C ILE A 42 1.46 6.11 -8.16
N THR A 43 1.63 6.91 -7.11
CA THR A 43 2.21 8.26 -7.23
C THR A 43 3.65 8.22 -7.75
N GLY A 44 4.44 7.20 -7.41
CA GLY A 44 5.78 7.00 -7.98
C GLY A 44 5.75 6.83 -9.50
N GLY A 45 4.78 6.09 -10.02
CA GLY A 45 4.57 5.93 -11.45
C GLY A 45 4.11 7.20 -12.14
N LEU A 46 3.31 8.00 -11.45
CA LEU A 46 2.89 9.32 -11.93
C LEU A 46 4.07 10.32 -11.96
N LEU A 47 4.93 10.31 -10.95
CA LEU A 47 5.98 11.33 -10.83
C LEU A 47 7.24 10.99 -11.63
N PHE A 48 7.61 9.71 -11.68
CA PHE A 48 8.91 9.27 -12.21
C PHE A 48 8.80 8.28 -13.38
N GLY A 49 7.58 7.94 -13.80
CA GLY A 49 7.33 6.87 -14.77
C GLY A 49 7.63 5.48 -14.20
N MET A 50 7.55 4.46 -15.06
CA MET A 50 7.67 3.05 -14.69
C MET A 50 9.09 2.71 -14.26
N THR A 51 10.10 3.09 -15.02
CA THR A 51 11.49 2.67 -14.77
C THR A 51 12.00 3.22 -13.43
N TYR A 52 12.06 4.54 -13.30
CA TYR A 52 12.55 5.19 -12.08
C TYR A 52 11.55 5.08 -10.93
N GLY A 53 10.24 5.14 -11.21
CA GLY A 53 9.22 4.97 -10.18
C GLY A 53 9.27 3.59 -9.52
N VAL A 54 9.53 2.51 -10.29
CA VAL A 54 9.66 1.16 -9.73
C VAL A 54 10.92 1.07 -8.87
N VAL A 55 12.04 1.63 -9.34
CA VAL A 55 13.30 1.64 -8.59
C VAL A 55 13.13 2.38 -7.26
N TYR A 56 12.61 3.62 -7.28
CA TYR A 56 12.44 4.41 -6.07
C TYR A 56 11.38 3.81 -5.13
N SER A 57 10.29 3.27 -5.67
CA SER A 57 9.27 2.58 -4.87
C SER A 57 9.85 1.33 -4.22
N LEU A 58 10.63 0.54 -4.95
CA LEU A 58 11.27 -0.66 -4.40
C LEU A 58 12.23 -0.31 -3.27
N ILE A 59 13.06 0.73 -3.45
CA ILE A 59 13.97 1.21 -2.41
C ILE A 59 13.19 1.68 -1.18
N GLY A 60 12.20 2.56 -1.35
CA GLY A 60 11.42 3.12 -0.25
C GLY A 60 10.62 2.06 0.51
N VAL A 61 9.89 1.20 -0.20
CA VAL A 61 9.11 0.10 0.41
C VAL A 61 10.02 -0.89 1.14
N THR A 62 11.18 -1.21 0.57
CA THR A 62 12.15 -2.10 1.21
C THR A 62 12.73 -1.47 2.46
N LEU A 63 13.20 -0.22 2.39
CA LEU A 63 13.77 0.48 3.53
C LEU A 63 12.76 0.63 4.68
N SER A 64 11.50 0.96 4.37
CA SER A 64 10.38 0.94 5.32
C SER A 64 10.22 -0.43 5.99
N SER A 65 10.32 -1.52 5.22
CA SER A 65 10.25 -2.89 5.74
C SER A 65 11.45 -3.27 6.62
N LEU A 66 12.66 -2.80 6.29
CA LEU A 66 13.88 -3.04 7.07
C LEU A 66 13.84 -2.28 8.40
N LEU A 67 13.42 -1.01 8.39
CA LEU A 67 13.24 -0.24 9.62
C LEU A 67 12.19 -0.86 10.53
N PHE A 68 11.10 -1.35 9.94
CA PHE A 68 10.09 -2.07 10.69
C PHE A 68 10.62 -3.37 11.33
N TYR A 69 11.48 -4.12 10.63
CA TYR A 69 12.16 -5.29 11.22
C TYR A 69 12.94 -4.91 12.47
N MET A 70 13.76 -3.86 12.39
CA MET A 70 14.57 -3.40 13.52
C MET A 70 13.69 -2.99 14.71
N PHE A 71 12.61 -2.24 14.43
CA PHE A 71 11.66 -1.78 15.45
C PHE A 71 10.95 -2.94 16.16
N VAL A 72 10.55 -3.97 15.42
CA VAL A 72 9.88 -5.15 15.98
C VAL A 72 10.84 -5.97 16.85
N GLN A 73 12.09 -6.14 16.43
CA GLN A 73 13.10 -6.85 17.21
C GLN A 73 13.41 -6.16 18.55
N GLN A 74 13.30 -4.83 18.60
CA GLN A 74 13.48 -4.04 19.82
C GLN A 74 12.24 -4.04 20.73
N THR A 75 11.06 -4.44 20.21
CA THR A 75 9.79 -4.34 20.93
C THR A 75 9.04 -5.68 20.97
N PRO A 76 9.44 -6.63 21.85
CA PRO A 76 8.84 -7.97 21.91
C PRO A 76 7.34 -7.98 22.21
N SER A 77 6.83 -6.95 22.90
CA SER A 77 5.41 -6.81 23.20
C SER A 77 4.55 -6.57 21.96
N LEU A 78 5.07 -5.82 20.97
CA LEU A 78 4.42 -5.62 19.69
C LEU A 78 4.36 -6.92 18.90
N PHE A 79 5.46 -7.67 18.86
CA PHE A 79 5.52 -8.96 18.17
C PHE A 79 4.40 -9.90 18.64
N LYS A 80 4.23 -10.08 19.96
CA LYS A 80 3.14 -10.89 20.53
C LYS A 80 1.74 -10.38 20.17
N ARG A 81 1.55 -9.04 20.12
CA ARG A 81 0.25 -8.44 19.76
C ARG A 81 -0.11 -8.74 18.31
N PHE A 82 0.86 -8.67 17.42
CA PHE A 82 0.65 -8.97 16.01
C PHE A 82 0.54 -10.47 15.71
N GLU A 83 1.24 -11.33 16.45
CA GLU A 83 1.07 -12.78 16.37
C GLU A 83 -0.41 -13.15 16.61
N ARG A 84 -1.03 -12.58 17.66
CA ARG A 84 -2.48 -12.75 17.91
C ARG A 84 -3.35 -12.23 16.75
N LEU A 85 -2.95 -11.14 16.10
CA LEU A 85 -3.68 -10.60 14.94
C LEU A 85 -3.55 -11.52 13.72
N LYS A 86 -2.38 -12.11 13.50
CA LYS A 86 -2.13 -13.13 12.48
C LYS A 86 -3.02 -14.35 12.72
N GLU A 87 -3.05 -14.86 13.95
CA GLU A 87 -3.90 -16.00 14.32
C GLU A 87 -5.38 -15.73 14.02
N LYS A 88 -5.86 -14.50 14.27
CA LYS A 88 -7.25 -14.11 13.96
C LYS A 88 -7.56 -14.07 12.46
N MET A 89 -6.64 -13.61 11.60
CA MET A 89 -6.94 -13.51 10.16
C MET A 89 -6.65 -14.80 9.39
N PHE A 90 -5.61 -15.54 9.77
CA PHE A 90 -5.10 -16.69 9.00
C PHE A 90 -5.28 -18.03 9.70
N GLY A 91 -5.66 -18.06 10.97
CA GLY A 91 -5.74 -19.26 11.80
C GLY A 91 -4.41 -19.62 12.47
N LYS A 92 -4.49 -20.41 13.55
CA LYS A 92 -3.39 -20.69 14.49
C LYS A 92 -2.18 -21.43 13.91
N HIS A 93 -2.34 -22.09 12.75
CA HIS A 93 -1.32 -23.00 12.19
C HIS A 93 -1.02 -22.78 10.71
N ARG A 94 -1.52 -21.69 10.10
CA ARG A 94 -1.26 -21.45 8.68
C ARG A 94 0.09 -20.78 8.49
N GLN A 95 1.09 -21.57 8.12
CA GLN A 95 2.34 -21.05 7.58
C GLN A 95 2.12 -20.65 6.13
N LEU A 96 2.53 -19.43 5.78
CA LEU A 96 2.44 -18.92 4.42
C LEU A 96 3.77 -19.16 3.70
N ASN A 97 3.69 -19.56 2.44
CA ASN A 97 4.87 -19.68 1.58
C ASN A 97 5.16 -18.36 0.86
N MET A 98 6.37 -18.21 0.34
CA MET A 98 6.80 -16.96 -0.32
C MET A 98 5.84 -16.46 -1.42
N PRO A 99 5.35 -17.31 -2.36
CA PRO A 99 4.39 -16.84 -3.36
C PRO A 99 3.10 -16.27 -2.75
N GLN A 100 2.61 -16.86 -1.65
CA GLN A 100 1.43 -16.36 -0.96
C GLN A 100 1.69 -15.00 -0.32
N VAL A 101 2.88 -14.81 0.28
CA VAL A 101 3.30 -13.50 0.80
C VAL A 101 3.31 -12.44 -0.31
N VAL A 102 3.84 -12.77 -1.49
CA VAL A 102 3.83 -11.85 -2.64
C VAL A 102 2.41 -11.49 -3.06
N LEU A 103 1.53 -12.47 -3.20
CA LEU A 103 0.12 -12.25 -3.57
C LEU A 103 -0.61 -11.37 -2.54
N LEU A 104 -0.36 -11.61 -1.25
CA LEU A 104 -0.94 -10.82 -0.17
C LEU A 104 -0.39 -9.39 -0.15
N ARG A 105 0.89 -9.17 -0.51
CA ARG A 105 1.45 -7.81 -0.66
C ARG A 105 0.77 -7.06 -1.80
N ILE A 106 0.56 -7.71 -2.94
CA ILE A 106 -0.13 -7.09 -4.08
C ILE A 106 -1.58 -6.76 -3.71
N THR A 107 -2.23 -7.54 -2.85
CA THR A 107 -3.61 -7.28 -2.42
C THR A 107 -3.70 -6.00 -1.57
N PRO A 108 -4.52 -5.00 -1.94
CA PRO A 108 -4.52 -3.69 -1.28
C PRO A 108 -5.16 -3.68 0.12
N PHE A 109 -5.95 -4.71 0.45
CA PHE A 109 -6.76 -4.75 1.67
C PHE A 109 -5.95 -5.07 2.93
N ILE A 110 -4.77 -5.67 2.78
CA ILE A 110 -3.97 -6.11 3.93
C ILE A 110 -2.85 -5.11 4.20
N HIS A 111 -2.72 -4.70 5.46
CA HIS A 111 -1.71 -3.74 5.85
C HIS A 111 -0.29 -4.25 5.58
N PHE A 112 0.55 -3.44 4.94
CA PHE A 112 1.90 -3.81 4.51
C PHE A 112 2.75 -4.43 5.64
N HIS A 113 2.78 -3.79 6.81
CA HIS A 113 3.61 -4.22 7.94
C HIS A 113 3.18 -5.57 8.52
N LEU A 114 1.91 -5.93 8.41
CA LEU A 114 1.40 -7.21 8.86
C LEU A 114 1.97 -8.36 8.04
N ILE A 115 2.07 -8.16 6.72
CA ILE A 115 2.73 -9.12 5.82
C ILE A 115 4.26 -9.12 6.05
N SER A 116 4.86 -7.98 6.42
CA SER A 116 6.26 -7.95 6.82
C SER A 116 6.54 -8.74 8.10
N LEU A 117 5.61 -8.82 9.06
CA LEU A 117 5.76 -9.68 10.24
C LEU A 117 5.75 -11.17 9.89
N ILE A 118 4.86 -11.58 9.01
CA ILE A 118 4.82 -12.95 8.50
C ILE A 118 6.17 -13.27 7.85
N LEU A 119 6.72 -12.33 7.08
CA LEU A 119 8.03 -12.49 6.47
C LEU A 119 9.16 -12.57 7.50
N ILE A 120 9.08 -11.84 8.62
CA ILE A 120 10.05 -11.94 9.73
C ILE A 120 10.05 -13.36 10.29
N GLU A 121 8.88 -13.94 10.59
CA GLU A 121 8.76 -15.30 11.09
C GLU A 121 9.32 -16.36 10.13
N MET A 122 9.22 -16.12 8.82
CA MET A 122 9.74 -17.02 7.78
C MET A 122 11.27 -16.95 7.62
N THR A 123 11.94 -15.98 8.24
CA THR A 123 13.37 -15.72 8.04
C THR A 123 14.17 -15.93 9.33
N ARG A 124 15.41 -16.41 9.19
CA ARG A 124 16.26 -16.72 10.34
C ARG A 124 17.05 -15.50 10.82
N ASN A 125 17.41 -14.60 9.92
CA ASN A 125 18.24 -13.44 10.21
C ASN A 125 17.91 -12.25 9.32
N PHE A 126 18.44 -11.07 9.68
CA PHE A 126 18.22 -9.82 8.95
C PHE A 126 18.59 -9.89 7.46
N LYS A 127 19.66 -10.62 7.11
CA LYS A 127 20.11 -10.72 5.71
C LYS A 127 19.14 -11.52 4.85
N GLU A 128 18.61 -12.61 5.39
CA GLU A 128 17.57 -13.41 4.75
C GLU A 128 16.28 -12.60 4.61
N TYR A 129 15.87 -11.90 5.68
CA TYR A 129 14.72 -10.99 5.63
C TYR A 129 14.87 -9.91 4.56
N ALA A 130 16.02 -9.25 4.48
CA ALA A 130 16.26 -8.20 3.49
C ALA A 130 16.13 -8.73 2.06
N ARG A 131 16.72 -9.90 1.76
CA ARG A 131 16.61 -10.55 0.44
C ARG A 131 15.16 -10.91 0.11
N MET A 132 14.48 -11.58 1.04
CA MET A 132 13.08 -11.98 0.88
C MET A 132 12.15 -10.76 0.76
N SER A 133 12.45 -9.66 1.45
CA SER A 133 11.69 -8.41 1.36
C SER A 133 11.86 -7.75 -0.01
N ILE A 134 13.08 -7.70 -0.56
CA ILE A 134 13.29 -7.17 -1.91
C ILE A 134 12.51 -7.99 -2.94
N ILE A 135 12.64 -9.31 -2.89
CA ILE A 135 11.96 -10.24 -3.82
C ILE A 135 10.45 -10.07 -3.73
N SER A 136 9.89 -9.96 -2.53
CA SER A 136 8.45 -9.84 -2.34
C SER A 136 7.89 -8.44 -2.61
N ASN A 137 8.69 -7.39 -2.46
CA ASN A 137 8.31 -6.01 -2.77
C ASN A 137 8.39 -5.69 -4.26
N LEU A 138 9.23 -6.39 -5.02
CA LEU A 138 9.44 -6.11 -6.45
C LEU A 138 8.14 -6.23 -7.27
N PRO A 139 7.35 -7.32 -7.18
CA PRO A 139 6.07 -7.43 -7.89
C PRO A 139 5.07 -6.35 -7.48
N LEU A 140 4.98 -6.06 -6.18
CA LEU A 140 4.15 -4.99 -5.64
C LEU A 140 4.51 -3.62 -6.23
N ALA A 141 5.79 -3.25 -6.18
CA ALA A 141 6.28 -1.98 -6.71
C ALA A 141 6.04 -1.89 -8.22
N PHE A 142 6.31 -2.97 -8.96
CA PHE A 142 6.09 -3.04 -10.40
C PHE A 142 4.63 -2.83 -10.79
N VAL A 143 3.70 -3.59 -10.21
CA VAL A 143 2.27 -3.55 -10.56
C VAL A 143 1.68 -2.16 -10.29
N TYR A 144 1.86 -1.62 -9.08
CA TYR A 144 1.23 -0.35 -8.71
C TYR A 144 1.87 0.86 -9.38
N THR A 145 3.19 0.87 -9.57
CA THR A 145 3.86 1.96 -10.28
C THR A 145 3.48 1.97 -11.75
N THR A 146 3.47 0.80 -12.40
CA THR A 146 3.04 0.66 -13.79
C THR A 146 1.61 1.14 -13.98
N PHE A 147 0.71 0.74 -13.06
CA PHE A 147 -0.67 1.20 -13.06
C PHE A 147 -0.75 2.73 -12.96
N GLY A 148 0.08 3.35 -12.12
CA GLY A 148 0.20 4.81 -12.03
C GLY A 148 0.58 5.46 -13.35
N GLN A 149 1.61 4.97 -14.04
CA GLN A 149 1.99 5.52 -15.35
C GLN A 149 0.87 5.34 -16.38
N TRP A 150 0.24 4.17 -16.44
CA TRP A 150 -0.89 3.94 -17.35
C TRP A 150 -2.03 4.92 -17.09
N PHE A 151 -2.26 5.29 -15.84
CA PHE A 151 -3.27 6.29 -15.50
C PHE A 151 -3.05 7.65 -16.18
N GLN A 152 -1.79 8.06 -16.43
CA GLN A 152 -1.50 9.29 -17.18
C GLN A 152 -1.88 9.20 -18.65
N SER A 153 -1.82 7.99 -19.23
CA SER A 153 -2.18 7.75 -20.62
C SER A 153 -3.68 7.67 -20.85
N LEU A 154 -4.49 7.57 -19.78
CA LEU A 154 -5.95 7.52 -19.88
C LEU A 154 -6.51 8.92 -20.09
N GLY A 155 -7.06 9.17 -21.28
CA GLY A 155 -7.84 10.39 -21.52
C GLY A 155 -9.09 10.46 -20.65
N VAL A 156 -9.61 11.67 -20.41
CA VAL A 156 -10.79 11.93 -19.55
C VAL A 156 -12.00 11.04 -19.88
N VAL A 157 -12.19 10.71 -21.16
CA VAL A 157 -13.26 9.81 -21.62
C VAL A 157 -13.13 8.41 -21.01
N HIS A 158 -11.92 7.85 -20.94
CA HIS A 158 -11.68 6.53 -20.36
C HIS A 158 -11.95 6.53 -18.86
N LEU A 159 -11.63 7.62 -18.17
CA LEU A 159 -11.93 7.78 -16.75
C LEU A 159 -13.45 7.79 -16.51
N ILE A 160 -14.20 8.54 -17.33
CA ILE A 160 -15.67 8.59 -17.24
C ILE A 160 -16.28 7.20 -17.48
N LEU A 161 -15.83 6.50 -18.53
CA LEU A 161 -16.29 5.13 -18.82
C LEU A 161 -15.98 4.15 -17.69
N PHE A 162 -14.78 4.24 -17.10
CA PHE A 162 -14.39 3.40 -15.97
C PHE A 162 -15.25 3.68 -14.72
N LEU A 163 -15.53 4.94 -14.41
CA LEU A 163 -16.41 5.32 -13.30
C LEU A 163 -17.86 4.85 -13.55
N LEU A 164 -18.37 4.99 -14.77
CA LEU A 164 -19.70 4.48 -15.14
C LEU A 164 -19.75 2.95 -15.01
N LEU A 165 -18.72 2.24 -15.45
CA LEU A 165 -18.62 0.79 -15.30
C LEU A 165 -18.65 0.39 -13.82
N ILE A 166 -17.89 1.07 -12.95
CA ILE A 166 -17.92 0.82 -11.51
C ILE A 166 -19.31 1.05 -10.95
N LEU A 167 -19.99 2.14 -11.33
CA LEU A 167 -21.36 2.43 -10.88
C LEU A 167 -22.35 1.34 -11.32
N VAL A 168 -22.25 0.88 -12.57
CA VAL A 168 -23.08 -0.22 -13.09
C VAL A 168 -22.80 -1.51 -12.34
N LEU A 169 -21.53 -1.85 -12.12
CA LEU A 169 -21.16 -3.04 -11.34
C LEU A 169 -21.64 -2.95 -9.90
N MET A 170 -21.52 -1.78 -9.25
CA MET A 170 -22.07 -1.55 -7.91
C MET A 170 -23.59 -1.72 -7.90
N TYR A 171 -24.29 -1.21 -8.92
CA TYR A 171 -25.74 -1.38 -9.05
C TYR A 171 -26.13 -2.86 -9.25
N LEU A 172 -25.39 -3.61 -10.07
CA LEU A 172 -25.65 -5.03 -10.34
C LEU A 172 -25.30 -5.92 -9.12
N ILE A 173 -24.20 -5.63 -8.43
CA ILE A 173 -23.75 -6.35 -7.22
C ILE A 173 -24.58 -5.95 -6.00
N ARG A 174 -25.41 -4.89 -6.09
CA ARG A 174 -26.32 -4.47 -5.03
C ARG A 174 -27.24 -5.63 -4.64
N ARG A 175 -26.89 -6.32 -3.56
CA ARG A 175 -27.77 -7.27 -2.87
C ARG A 175 -29.02 -6.49 -2.47
N LYS A 176 -30.20 -6.93 -2.90
CA LYS A 176 -31.51 -6.34 -2.54
C LYS A 176 -31.90 -6.55 -1.08
N GLU A 177 -30.95 -6.94 -0.23
CA GLU A 177 -31.16 -7.28 1.16
C GLU A 177 -30.57 -6.17 2.02
N ILE A 178 -31.40 -5.18 2.31
CA ILE A 178 -31.63 -4.53 3.60
C ILE A 178 -32.56 -3.35 3.25
N ILE A 179 -33.84 -3.66 3.09
CA ILE A 179 -34.88 -2.65 3.27
C ILE A 179 -35.09 -2.63 4.77
N LEU A 180 -34.32 -1.83 5.50
CA LEU A 180 -34.66 -1.48 6.88
C LEU A 180 -36.00 -0.76 6.79
N LYS A 181 -37.08 -1.46 7.15
CA LYS A 181 -38.38 -0.81 7.24
C LYS A 181 -38.25 0.25 8.32
N TRP A 182 -38.88 1.40 8.11
CA TRP A 182 -38.90 2.49 9.10
C TRP A 182 -39.33 1.99 10.50
N GLU A 183 -40.21 0.99 10.54
CA GLU A 183 -40.66 0.31 11.75
C GLU A 183 -39.53 -0.40 12.50
N ASP A 184 -38.53 -0.98 11.82
CA ASP A 184 -37.39 -1.68 12.43
C ASP A 184 -36.36 -0.69 12.99
N PHE A 185 -36.23 0.50 12.39
CA PHE A 185 -35.30 1.54 12.84
C PHE A 185 -35.83 2.27 14.09
N PHE A 186 -37.15 2.35 14.23
CA PHE A 186 -37.83 2.99 15.37
C PHE A 186 -38.59 1.99 16.25
N ALA A 187 -38.30 0.68 16.14
CA ALA A 187 -38.75 -0.31 17.10
C ALA A 187 -38.08 0.01 18.44
N VAL A 188 -38.69 0.93 19.18
CA VAL A 188 -38.45 1.16 20.60
C VAL A 188 -38.51 -0.20 21.25
N GLU A 189 -37.39 -0.63 21.81
CA GLU A 189 -37.27 -1.78 22.68
C GLU A 189 -38.35 -1.62 23.77
N ARG A 190 -39.52 -2.22 23.54
CA ARG A 190 -40.53 -2.37 24.57
C ARG A 190 -39.98 -3.47 25.46
N LEU A 191 -39.19 -3.04 26.45
CA LEU A 191 -38.87 -3.84 27.62
C LEU A 191 -40.21 -4.26 28.24
N GLU A 192 -40.68 -5.45 27.89
CA GLU A 192 -41.74 -6.12 28.63
C GLU A 192 -41.09 -7.01 29.69
N ASN A 193 -41.44 -6.68 30.93
CA ASN A 193 -41.09 -7.36 32.17
C ASN A 193 -41.60 -8.81 32.22
#